data_AF-A0A1P8UIN7-F1
#
_entry.id   AF-A0A1P8UIN7-F1
#
_cell.length_a   1.000
_cell.length_b   1.000
_cell.length_c   1.000
_cell.angle_alpha   90.00
_cell.angle_beta   90.00
_cell.angle_gamma   90.00
#
_symmetry.space_group_name_H-M   'P 1'
#
loop_
_entity.id
_entity.type
_entity.pdbx_description
1 polymer ?
#
loop_
_entity_poly.entity_id
_entity_poly.type
_entity_poly.pdbx_seq_one_letter_code
_entity_poly.pdbx_strand_id
1 'polypeptide(L)'
;MDKAQFLKALTPIAVLQPLTPEASDSIPLCYVRHTLVPIYEFPFRIGRESRVRVDERTGKPLRTERHKRRDSEPNNDLYLLDKGEFLNISRAHLQIVRFGGQFKVIDRDSACGCLINGRHFGGRDKGGERLIEDGDELGIGNANSPYRFRFVVLESV
;
A
#
# COMPACT_ATOMS: atom_id res chain seq x y z
N MET A 1 -20.68 -17.55 18.19
CA MET A 1 -20.79 -16.27 17.46
C MET A 1 -22.06 -16.29 16.63
N ASP A 2 -22.84 -15.22 16.63
CA ASP A 2 -23.98 -15.08 15.72
C ASP A 2 -23.55 -14.56 14.34
N LYS A 3 -24.49 -14.54 13.38
CA LYS A 3 -24.23 -14.09 12.00
C LYS A 3 -23.69 -12.65 11.95
N ALA A 4 -24.14 -11.75 12.82
CA ALA A 4 -23.71 -10.36 12.84
C ALA A 4 -22.26 -10.24 13.33
N GLN A 5 -21.89 -11.02 14.35
CA GLN A 5 -20.53 -11.11 14.85
C GLN A 5 -19.56 -11.64 13.77
N PHE A 6 -19.98 -12.63 12.99
CA PHE A 6 -19.18 -13.10 11.85
C PHE A 6 -19.01 -12.05 10.76
N LEU A 7 -20.09 -11.38 10.36
CA LEU A 7 -20.00 -10.31 9.35
C LEU A 7 -19.08 -9.19 9.81
N LYS A 8 -19.19 -8.76 11.08
CA LYS A 8 -18.30 -7.75 11.65
C LYS A 8 -16.83 -8.18 11.65
N ALA A 9 -16.54 -9.45 11.92
CA ALA A 9 -15.17 -9.98 11.88
C ALA A 9 -14.61 -10.13 10.45
N LEU A 10 -15.48 -10.27 9.44
CA LEU A 10 -15.07 -10.45 8.04
C LEU A 10 -14.99 -9.14 7.25
N THR A 11 -15.71 -8.11 7.69
CA THR A 11 -15.67 -6.76 7.09
C THR A 11 -14.38 -6.04 7.50
N PRO A 12 -13.51 -5.65 6.55
CA PRO A 12 -12.34 -4.85 6.87
C PRO A 12 -12.75 -3.45 7.32
N ILE A 13 -11.88 -2.76 8.07
CA ILE A 13 -12.14 -1.39 8.53
C ILE A 13 -12.15 -0.43 7.35
N ALA A 14 -11.20 -0.62 6.42
CA ALA A 14 -11.10 0.15 5.20
C ALA A 14 -10.57 -0.72 4.05
N VAL A 15 -10.66 -0.22 2.82
CA VAL A 15 -10.07 -0.85 1.64
C VAL A 15 -9.31 0.18 0.81
N LEU A 16 -8.31 -0.30 0.07
CA LEU A 16 -7.71 0.45 -1.04
C LEU A 16 -8.21 -0.14 -2.35
N GLN A 17 -8.86 0.71 -3.15
CA GLN A 17 -9.30 0.37 -4.50
C GLN A 17 -8.29 0.95 -5.51
N PRO A 18 -7.59 0.14 -6.32
CA PRO A 18 -6.72 0.65 -7.36
C PRO A 18 -7.52 1.46 -8.39
N LEU A 19 -7.00 2.61 -8.79
CA LEU A 19 -7.63 3.51 -9.76
C LEU A 19 -6.98 3.44 -11.16
N THR A 20 -5.82 2.80 -11.26
CA THR A 20 -5.07 2.63 -12.50
C THR A 20 -4.70 1.16 -12.73
N PRO A 21 -4.44 0.76 -13.98
CA PRO A 21 -3.93 -0.58 -14.29
C PRO A 21 -2.62 -0.89 -13.54
N GLU A 22 -1.70 0.07 -13.47
CA GLU A 22 -0.41 -0.11 -12.79
C GLU A 22 -0.58 -0.31 -11.29
N ALA A 23 -1.51 0.41 -10.66
CA ALA A 23 -1.86 0.19 -9.26
C ALA A 23 -2.44 -1.21 -9.05
N SER A 24 -3.37 -1.63 -9.89
CA SER A 24 -3.96 -2.98 -9.83
C SER A 24 -2.89 -4.08 -9.99
N ASP A 25 -2.05 -3.95 -11.00
CA ASP A 25 -0.99 -4.92 -11.33
C ASP A 25 0.17 -4.92 -10.33
N SER A 26 0.27 -3.86 -9.52
CA SER A 26 1.26 -3.78 -8.43
C SER A 26 0.88 -4.63 -7.22
N ILE A 27 -0.40 -4.95 -7.03
CA ILE A 27 -0.85 -5.71 -5.86
C ILE A 27 -0.59 -7.21 -6.11
N PRO A 28 0.16 -7.90 -5.23
CA PRO A 28 0.31 -9.35 -5.35
C PRO A 28 -1.03 -10.05 -5.14
N LEU A 29 -1.34 -11.07 -5.96
CA LEU A 29 -2.63 -11.78 -5.96
C LEU A 29 -3.11 -12.28 -4.58
N CYS A 30 -2.19 -12.59 -3.66
CA CYS A 30 -2.53 -13.03 -2.30
C CYS A 30 -3.15 -11.94 -1.42
N TYR A 31 -3.05 -10.66 -1.80
CA TYR A 31 -3.61 -9.52 -1.08
C TYR A 31 -4.89 -8.98 -1.70
N VAL A 32 -5.29 -9.51 -2.86
CA VAL A 32 -6.46 -9.02 -3.61
C VAL A 32 -7.69 -9.84 -3.26
N ARG A 33 -8.76 -9.17 -2.83
CA ARG A 33 -10.13 -9.71 -2.89
C ARG A 33 -10.95 -8.82 -3.80
N HIS A 34 -11.42 -9.36 -4.93
CA HIS A 34 -12.21 -8.59 -5.91
C HIS A 34 -11.58 -7.25 -6.29
N THR A 35 -10.28 -7.23 -6.60
CA THR A 35 -9.48 -6.02 -6.93
C THR A 35 -9.25 -5.03 -5.77
N LEU A 36 -9.74 -5.31 -4.56
CA LEU A 36 -9.53 -4.45 -3.39
C LEU A 36 -8.44 -5.01 -2.47
N VAL A 37 -7.70 -4.11 -1.82
CA VAL A 37 -6.81 -4.46 -0.71
C VAL A 37 -7.53 -4.18 0.61
N PRO A 38 -7.90 -5.22 1.37
CA PRO A 38 -8.57 -5.03 2.66
C PRO A 38 -7.58 -4.62 3.76
N ILE A 39 -7.99 -3.66 4.59
CA ILE A 39 -7.27 -3.21 5.78
C ILE A 39 -8.09 -3.60 7.01
N TYR A 40 -7.62 -4.62 7.73
CA TYR A 40 -8.25 -5.10 8.96
C TYR A 40 -7.66 -4.46 10.22
N GLU A 41 -6.41 -4.01 10.15
CA GLU A 41 -5.68 -3.49 11.31
C GLU A 41 -4.87 -2.24 10.91
N PHE A 42 -4.69 -1.35 11.88
CA PHE A 42 -3.82 -0.18 11.78
C PHE A 42 -2.74 -0.25 12.87
N PRO A 43 -1.50 0.20 12.60
CA PRO A 43 -1.05 0.85 11.37
C PRO A 43 -0.95 -0.13 10.19
N PHE A 44 -1.36 0.30 9.00
CA PHE A 44 -1.25 -0.48 7.76
C PHE A 44 -0.10 0.06 6.91
N ARG A 45 0.99 -0.70 6.80
CA ARG A 45 2.26 -0.30 6.23
C ARG A 45 2.38 -0.77 4.78
N ILE A 46 2.79 0.12 3.89
CA ILE A 46 2.94 -0.15 2.46
C ILE A 46 4.38 0.17 2.01
N GLY A 47 4.92 -0.71 1.18
CA GLY A 47 6.20 -0.47 0.52
C GLY A 47 6.44 -1.39 -0.66
N ARG A 48 7.62 -1.28 -1.27
CA ARG A 48 7.97 -2.02 -2.48
C ARG A 48 8.40 -3.45 -2.17
N GLU A 49 7.90 -4.40 -2.96
CA GLU A 49 8.49 -5.73 -3.05
C GLU A 49 9.83 -5.65 -3.78
N SER A 50 10.92 -5.92 -3.07
CA SER A 50 12.28 -5.89 -3.63
C SER A 50 12.78 -7.27 -4.07
N ARG A 51 11.96 -8.32 -3.92
CA ARG A 51 12.34 -9.73 -4.11
C ARG A 51 11.96 -10.30 -5.48
N VAL A 52 11.72 -9.45 -6.47
CA VAL A 52 11.50 -9.87 -7.86
C VAL A 52 12.76 -9.58 -8.66
N ARG A 53 13.43 -10.62 -9.15
CA ARG A 53 14.45 -10.52 -10.20
C ARG A 53 13.78 -10.87 -11.52
N VAL A 54 14.18 -10.23 -12.61
CA VAL A 54 13.77 -10.69 -13.95
C VAL A 54 14.78 -11.75 -14.37
N ASP A 55 14.29 -12.91 -14.83
CA ASP A 55 15.11 -13.90 -15.50
C ASP A 55 15.69 -13.28 -16.77
N GLU A 56 17.00 -13.07 -16.82
CA GLU A 56 17.67 -12.47 -17.99
C GLU A 56 17.52 -13.31 -19.26
N ARG A 57 17.22 -14.62 -19.15
CA ARG A 57 16.98 -15.51 -20.31
C ARG A 57 15.53 -15.53 -20.77
N THR A 58 14.57 -15.42 -19.87
CA THR A 58 13.14 -15.61 -20.21
C THR A 58 12.32 -14.32 -20.13
N GLY A 59 12.88 -13.24 -19.59
CA GLY A 59 12.19 -11.97 -19.35
C GLY A 59 11.09 -12.06 -18.28
N LYS A 60 10.93 -13.22 -17.62
CA LYS A 60 9.88 -13.45 -16.64
C LYS A 60 10.32 -13.03 -15.24
N PRO A 61 9.42 -12.48 -14.41
CA PRO A 61 9.73 -12.21 -13.02
C PRO A 61 9.97 -13.53 -12.25
N LEU A 62 11.20 -13.76 -11.83
CA LEU A 62 11.60 -14.76 -10.84
C LEU A 62 11.37 -14.17 -9.45
N ARG A 63 10.40 -14.73 -8.73
CA ARG A 63 10.34 -14.58 -7.27
C ARG A 63 11.54 -15.32 -6.69
N THR A 64 12.53 -14.57 -6.21
CA THR A 64 13.63 -15.17 -5.47
C THR A 64 13.14 -15.43 -4.05
N GLU A 65 12.95 -16.69 -3.69
CA GLU A 65 12.66 -17.08 -2.32
C GLU A 65 13.85 -16.68 -1.43
N ARG A 66 13.59 -16.08 -0.27
CA ARG A 66 14.68 -15.79 0.67
C ARG A 66 15.31 -17.11 1.07
N HIS A 67 16.61 -17.28 0.81
CA HIS A 67 17.42 -18.01 1.79
C HIS A 67 17.24 -17.26 3.11
N LYS A 68 16.49 -17.87 4.05
CA LYS A 68 16.24 -17.35 5.40
C LYS A 68 17.58 -17.04 6.07
N ARG A 69 18.07 -15.79 5.96
CA ARG A 69 18.75 -15.18 7.10
C ARG A 69 17.66 -14.97 8.14
N ARG A 70 17.84 -15.56 9.31
CA ARG A 70 16.80 -15.76 10.33
C ARG A 70 16.17 -14.47 10.90
N ASP A 71 16.65 -13.26 10.55
CA ASP A 71 16.45 -12.07 11.40
C ASP A 71 15.92 -10.81 10.68
N SER A 72 14.95 -10.90 9.77
CA SER A 72 14.22 -9.66 9.42
C SER A 72 12.74 -9.92 9.23
N GLU A 73 11.98 -9.48 10.22
CA GLU A 73 10.53 -9.47 10.21
C GLU A 73 10.00 -8.65 9.01
N PRO A 74 8.80 -8.97 8.50
CA PRO A 74 8.13 -8.13 7.53
C PRO A 74 7.98 -6.70 8.08
N ASN A 75 8.38 -5.70 7.29
CA ASN A 75 8.29 -4.29 7.66
C ASN A 75 7.08 -3.56 7.02
N ASN A 76 6.37 -4.26 6.13
CA ASN A 76 5.12 -3.80 5.51
C ASN A 76 4.06 -4.90 5.62
N ASP A 77 2.81 -4.47 5.60
CA ASP A 77 1.62 -5.32 5.48
C ASP A 77 1.28 -5.55 3.99
N LEU A 78 1.54 -4.54 3.14
CA LEU A 78 1.42 -4.63 1.69
C LEU A 78 2.77 -4.38 1.00
N TYR A 79 3.17 -5.31 0.14
CA TYR A 79 4.36 -5.20 -0.71
C TYR A 79 3.94 -5.05 -2.17
N LEU A 80 4.02 -3.84 -2.71
CA LEU A 80 3.66 -3.52 -4.09
C LEU A 80 4.80 -3.83 -5.06
N LEU A 81 4.47 -4.39 -6.22
CA LEU A 81 5.38 -4.57 -7.34
C LEU A 81 5.55 -3.24 -8.08
N ASP A 82 6.70 -2.60 -7.93
CA ASP A 82 7.06 -1.39 -8.67
C ASP A 82 7.74 -1.79 -9.99
N LYS A 83 6.97 -1.74 -11.07
CA LYS A 83 7.40 -2.08 -12.44
C LYS A 83 7.68 -0.83 -13.29
N GLY A 84 7.59 0.36 -12.70
CA GLY A 84 7.84 1.61 -13.42
C GLY A 84 9.29 1.70 -13.92
N GLU A 85 9.52 2.44 -15.01
CA GLU A 85 10.87 2.74 -15.49
C GLU A 85 11.72 3.45 -14.42
N PHE A 86 11.06 4.26 -13.58
CA PHE A 86 11.64 4.87 -12.38
C PHE A 86 10.97 4.29 -11.13
N LEU A 87 11.79 4.01 -10.12
CA LEU A 87 11.33 3.50 -8.83
C LEU A 87 10.53 4.59 -8.10
N ASN A 88 9.20 4.44 -8.08
CA ASN A 88 8.30 5.35 -7.37
C ASN A 88 8.07 4.90 -5.92
N ILE A 89 8.24 3.61 -5.63
CA ILE A 89 7.90 3.00 -4.35
C ILE A 89 9.18 2.65 -3.60
N SER A 90 9.29 3.17 -2.38
CA SER A 90 10.37 2.86 -1.44
C SER A 90 10.12 1.53 -0.75
N ARG A 91 11.16 0.86 -0.26
CA ARG A 91 11.02 -0.43 0.46
C ARG A 91 10.10 -0.34 1.67
N ALA A 92 10.17 0.76 2.42
CA ALA A 92 9.15 1.21 3.36
C ALA A 92 8.77 2.59 2.88
N HIS A 93 7.52 2.80 2.45
CA HIS A 93 7.16 4.04 1.76
C HIS A 93 6.17 4.84 2.57
N LEU A 94 5.09 4.22 3.03
CA LEU A 94 4.10 4.89 3.85
C LEU A 94 3.48 3.95 4.87
N GLN A 95 2.74 4.53 5.81
CA GLN A 95 1.76 3.80 6.61
C GLN A 95 0.47 4.62 6.73
N ILE A 96 -0.65 3.92 6.76
CA ILE A 96 -1.93 4.49 7.13
C ILE A 96 -2.13 4.21 8.62
N VAL A 97 -2.53 5.23 9.38
CA VAL A 97 -2.79 5.11 10.82
C VAL A 97 -4.18 5.62 11.15
N ARG A 98 -4.76 5.07 12.21
CA ARG A 98 -5.99 5.57 12.80
C ARG A 98 -5.67 6.21 14.14
N PHE A 99 -6.02 7.48 14.32
CA PHE A 99 -5.80 8.22 15.57
C PHE A 99 -6.97 9.16 15.83
N GLY A 100 -7.57 9.08 17.03
CA GLY A 100 -8.68 9.96 17.40
C GLY A 100 -9.90 9.88 16.49
N GLY A 101 -10.17 8.70 15.90
CA GLY A 101 -11.27 8.51 14.95
C GLY A 101 -10.98 8.96 13.51
N GLN A 102 -9.84 9.60 13.27
CA GLN A 102 -9.41 10.04 11.94
C GLN A 102 -8.36 9.10 11.35
N PHE A 103 -8.25 9.10 10.03
CA PHE A 103 -7.18 8.40 9.32
C PHE A 103 -6.13 9.39 8.83
N LYS A 104 -4.87 8.97 8.90
CA LYS A 104 -3.72 9.72 8.37
C LYS A 104 -2.84 8.81 7.54
N VAL A 105 -2.24 9.37 6.51
CA VAL A 105 -1.12 8.76 5.79
C VAL A 105 0.16 9.42 6.29
N ILE A 106 1.12 8.60 6.69
CA ILE A 106 2.46 8.99 7.12
C ILE A 106 3.46 8.49 6.09
N ASP A 107 4.19 9.40 5.45
CA ASP A 107 5.34 9.09 4.61
C ASP A 107 6.50 8.62 5.51
N ARG A 108 7.02 7.42 5.23
CA ARG A 108 8.05 6.75 6.04
C ARG A 108 9.44 7.05 5.49
N ASP A 109 9.73 8.34 5.35
CA ASP A 109 10.96 8.87 4.75
C ASP A 109 11.20 8.29 3.35
N SER A 110 10.17 8.34 2.51
CA SER A 110 10.31 7.83 1.15
C SER A 110 11.13 8.78 0.28
N ALA A 111 11.65 8.27 -0.84
CA ALA A 111 12.38 9.10 -1.79
C ALA A 111 11.42 10.04 -2.56
N CYS A 112 10.26 9.53 -2.96
CA CYS A 112 9.35 10.20 -3.89
C CYS A 112 8.13 10.87 -3.23
N GLY A 113 7.86 10.60 -1.96
CA GLY A 113 6.71 11.14 -1.22
C GLY A 113 5.39 10.49 -1.60
N CYS A 114 4.30 11.08 -1.13
CA CYS A 114 2.93 10.60 -1.31
C CYS A 114 2.02 11.74 -1.81
N LEU A 115 0.82 11.41 -2.26
CA LEU A 115 -0.21 12.37 -2.64
C LEU A 115 -1.54 12.05 -1.98
N ILE A 116 -2.27 13.08 -1.55
CA ILE A 116 -3.71 12.99 -1.25
C ILE A 116 -4.44 13.95 -2.16
N ASN A 117 -5.37 13.44 -2.98
CA ASN A 117 -6.14 14.22 -3.97
C ASN A 117 -5.24 15.12 -4.83
N GLY A 118 -4.15 14.54 -5.36
CA GLY A 118 -3.17 15.25 -6.18
C GLY A 118 -2.23 16.22 -5.44
N ARG A 119 -2.43 16.46 -4.14
CA ARG A 119 -1.53 17.31 -3.34
C ARG A 119 -0.41 16.49 -2.72
N HIS A 120 0.82 16.77 -3.15
CA HIS A 120 2.02 16.07 -2.71
C HIS A 120 2.44 16.43 -1.28
N PHE A 121 3.01 15.47 -0.54
CA PHE A 121 3.67 15.65 0.75
C PHE A 121 4.73 14.56 0.96
N GLY A 122 5.66 14.79 1.91
CA GLY A 122 6.77 13.88 2.15
C GLY A 122 7.83 13.86 1.04
N GLY A 123 8.58 12.78 0.96
CA GLY A 123 9.64 12.63 -0.03
C GLY A 123 10.98 13.23 0.41
N ARG A 124 12.02 13.00 -0.40
CA ARG A 124 13.40 13.45 -0.11
C ARG A 124 13.88 13.05 1.28
N ASP A 125 13.42 11.91 1.78
CA ASP A 125 13.74 11.35 3.09
C ASP A 125 13.40 12.31 4.26
N LYS A 126 12.38 13.16 4.08
CA LYS A 126 11.92 14.13 5.11
C LYS A 126 10.71 13.66 5.90
N GLY A 127 10.02 12.63 5.42
CA GLY A 127 8.75 12.16 5.97
C GLY A 127 7.67 13.23 5.92
N GLY A 128 6.56 12.98 6.60
CA GLY A 128 5.44 13.91 6.69
C GLY A 128 4.12 13.16 6.83
N GLU A 129 3.08 13.89 7.18
CA GLU A 129 1.76 13.30 7.36
C GLU A 129 0.65 14.16 6.77
N ARG A 130 -0.45 13.51 6.41
CA ARG A 130 -1.66 14.17 5.94
C ARG A 130 -2.89 13.34 6.31
N LEU A 131 -3.99 14.02 6.60
CA LEU A 131 -5.29 13.38 6.75
C LEU A 131 -5.72 12.72 5.44
N ILE A 132 -6.42 11.60 5.55
CA ILE A 132 -7.11 10.96 4.43
C ILE A 132 -8.53 10.65 4.86
N GLU A 133 -9.49 11.02 4.04
CA GLU A 133 -10.92 10.84 4.29
C GLU A 133 -11.50 9.74 3.40
N ASP A 134 -12.72 9.30 3.72
CA ASP A 134 -13.43 8.33 2.90
C ASP A 134 -13.65 8.86 1.48
N GLY A 135 -13.26 8.08 0.49
CA GLY A 135 -13.34 8.43 -0.93
C GLY A 135 -12.11 9.15 -1.50
N ASP A 136 -11.16 9.58 -0.66
CA ASP A 136 -9.95 10.28 -1.11
C ASP A 136 -9.04 9.39 -1.98
N GLU A 137 -8.35 10.03 -2.93
CA GLU A 137 -7.28 9.41 -3.70
C GLU A 137 -5.95 9.50 -2.94
N LEU A 138 -5.36 8.34 -2.66
CA LEU A 138 -3.98 8.14 -2.25
C LEU A 138 -3.09 7.85 -3.47
N GLY A 139 -2.07 8.68 -3.70
CA GLY A 139 -0.97 8.40 -4.62
C GLY A 139 0.31 8.02 -3.87
N ILE A 140 1.02 7.01 -4.37
CA ILE A 140 2.30 6.53 -3.84
C ILE A 140 3.41 6.93 -4.81
N GLY A 141 4.32 7.83 -4.42
CA GLY A 141 5.37 8.37 -5.28
C GLY A 141 5.15 9.84 -5.67
N ASN A 142 5.71 10.25 -6.82
CA ASN A 142 5.66 11.64 -7.27
C ASN A 142 4.32 11.99 -7.95
N ALA A 143 4.16 13.25 -8.38
CA ALA A 143 2.95 13.76 -9.01
C ALA A 143 2.48 12.99 -10.26
N ASN A 144 3.39 12.33 -10.96
CA ASN A 144 3.10 11.52 -12.15
C ASN A 144 3.03 10.03 -11.83
N SER A 145 3.11 9.64 -10.56
CA SER A 145 3.08 8.24 -10.17
C SER A 145 1.77 7.58 -10.64
N PRO A 146 1.85 6.43 -11.31
CA PRO A 146 0.66 5.70 -11.71
C PRO A 146 0.05 4.91 -10.55
N TYR A 147 0.72 4.80 -9.39
CA TYR A 147 0.24 4.03 -8.24
C TYR A 147 -0.80 4.81 -7.43
N ARG A 148 -2.05 4.80 -7.93
CA ARG A 148 -3.21 5.51 -7.36
C ARG A 148 -4.23 4.56 -6.79
N PHE A 149 -4.70 4.86 -5.59
CA PHE A 149 -5.69 4.07 -4.86
C PHE A 149 -6.73 5.00 -4.26
N ARG A 150 -8.01 4.64 -4.33
CA ARG A 150 -9.05 5.26 -3.51
C ARG A 150 -9.08 4.58 -2.15
N PHE A 151 -9.07 5.38 -1.09
CA PHE A 151 -9.30 4.91 0.27
C PHE A 151 -10.80 4.91 0.57
N VAL A 152 -11.35 3.77 0.99
CA VAL A 152 -12.77 3.64 1.33
C VAL A 152 -12.92 3.05 2.72
N VAL A 153 -13.66 3.71 3.59
CA VAL A 153 -13.95 3.28 4.95
C VAL A 153 -15.20 2.40 4.93
N LEU A 154 -15.14 1.21 5.54
CA LEU A 154 -16.25 0.25 5.55
C LEU A 154 -16.79 -0.03 6.95
N GLU A 155 -16.16 0.48 8.01
CA GLU A 155 -16.80 0.47 9.31
C GLU A 155 -18.08 1.32 9.25
N SER A 156 -19.19 0.75 9.71
CA SER A 156 -20.43 1.50 9.87
C SER A 156 -20.24 2.50 11.02
N VAL A 157 -20.44 3.79 10.72
CA VAL A 157 -20.68 4.82 11.75
C VAL A 157 -21.95 4.48 12.52
#